data_AF-A0A5K0V1H8-F1
#
_entry.id   AF-A0A5K0V1H8-F1
#
_cell.length_a   1.000
_cell.length_b   1.000
_cell.length_c   1.000
_cell.angle_alpha   90.00
_cell.angle_beta   90.00
_cell.angle_gamma   90.00
#
_symmetry.space_group_name_H-M   'P 1'
#
loop_
_entity.id
_entity.type
_entity.pdbx_description
1 polymer ?
#
loop_
_entity_poly.entity_id
_entity_poly.type
_entity_poly.pdbx_seq_one_letter_code
_entity_poly.pdbx_strand_id
1 'polypeptide(L)' 'LKRCAKSCRLRWTNYLRPDLKHERFTSEEEELIVKLHETIGS' A
#
# COMPACT_ATOMS: atom_id res chain seq x y z
N LEU A 1 -2.84 -25.83 -2.78
CA LEU A 1 -1.91 -24.68 -2.77
C LEU A 1 -1.45 -24.39 -1.34
N LYS A 2 -0.25 -24.85 -0.94
CA LYS A 2 0.24 -24.63 0.44
C LYS A 2 0.63 -23.17 0.61
N ARG A 3 -0.15 -22.41 1.39
CA ARG A 3 0.19 -21.03 1.75
C ARG A 3 1.01 -21.04 3.04
N CYS A 4 2.10 -20.27 3.09
CA CYS A 4 2.84 -20.04 4.33
C CYS A 4 2.32 -18.80 5.06
N ALA A 5 2.54 -18.70 6.37
CA ALA A 5 2.09 -17.58 7.18
C ALA A 5 2.56 -16.22 6.61
N LYS A 6 3.79 -16.15 6.09
CA LYS A 6 4.33 -14.96 5.42
C LYS A 6 3.51 -14.57 4.19
N SER A 7 3.19 -15.53 3.32
CA SER A 7 2.38 -15.27 2.11
C SER A 7 0.94 -14.88 2.46
N CYS A 8 0.33 -15.53 3.46
CA CYS A 8 -0.99 -15.16 3.95
C CYS A 8 -1.02 -13.74 4.52
N ARG A 9 -0.04 -13.38 5.35
CA ARG A 9 0.07 -12.04 5.93
C ARG A 9 0.26 -10.99 4.85
N LEU A 10 1.18 -11.22 3.91
CA LEU A 10 1.43 -10.30 2.80
C LEU A 10 0.18 -10.09 1.93
N ARG A 11 -0.55 -11.18 1.65
CA ARG A 11 -1.80 -11.11 0.90
C ARG A 11 -2.87 -10.33 1.65
N TRP A 12 -2.97 -10.52 2.97
CA TRP A 12 -3.90 -9.75 3.78
C TRP A 12 -3.58 -8.26 3.73
N THR A 13 -2.34 -7.87 4.05
CA THR A 13 -1.94 -6.46 4.12
C THR A 13 -2.07 -5.71 2.80
N ASN A 14 -1.77 -6.38 1.68
CA ASN A 14 -1.68 -5.71 0.38
C ASN A 14 -2.93 -5.85 -0.50
N TYR A 15 -3.88 -6.71 -0.14
CA TYR A 15 -5.04 -6.98 -1.00
C TYR A 15 -6.35 -7.26 -0.26
N LEU A 16 -6.34 -8.02 0.84
CA LEU A 16 -7.61 -8.48 1.46
C LEU A 16 -8.09 -7.59 2.60
N ARG A 17 -7.24 -6.71 3.12
CA ARG A 17 -7.58 -5.82 4.23
C ARG A 17 -8.67 -4.82 3.80
N PRO A 18 -9.82 -4.74 4.52
CA PRO A 18 -10.99 -3.97 4.07
C PRO A 18 -10.78 -2.45 4.04
N ASP A 19 -9.91 -1.93 4.89
CA ASP A 19 -9.49 -0.52 4.91
C ASP A 19 -8.48 -0.18 3.81
N LEU A 20 -8.03 -1.15 3.01
CA LEU A 20 -7.15 -0.89 1.89
C LEU A 20 -7.93 -0.36 0.69
N LYS A 21 -7.68 0.90 0.35
CA LYS A 21 -8.17 1.53 -0.87
C LYS A 21 -7.45 0.96 -2.09
N HIS A 22 -8.24 0.45 -3.04
CA HIS A 22 -7.77 -0.06 -4.34
C HIS A 22 -8.08 0.92 -5.50
N GLU A 23 -8.63 2.08 -5.16
CA GLU A 23 -8.88 3.18 -6.07
C GLU A 23 -7.57 3.88 -6.48
N ARG A 24 -7.65 4.69 -7.53
CA ARG A 24 -6.53 5.56 -7.90
C ARG A 24 -6.36 6.63 -6.82
N PHE A 25 -5.11 7.07 -6.62
CA PHE A 25 -4.83 8.23 -5.79
C PHE A 25 -5.51 9.47 -6.38
N THR A 26 -5.93 10.38 -5.50
CA THR A 26 -6.33 11.73 -5.93
C THR A 26 -5.09 12.56 -6.24
N SER A 27 -5.24 13.66 -6.98
CA SER A 27 -4.13 14.55 -7.31
C SER A 27 -3.42 15.07 -6.05
N GLU A 28 -4.18 15.34 -4.98
CA GLU A 28 -3.64 15.77 -3.69
C GLU A 28 -2.85 14.66 -2.99
N GLU A 29 -3.34 13.42 -3.05
CA GLU A 29 -2.61 12.26 -2.52
C GLU A 29 -1.32 12.00 -3.30
N GLU A 30 -1.34 12.14 -4.63
CA GLU A 30 -0.15 12.01 -5.48
C GLU A 30 0.92 13.08 -5.16
N GLU A 31 0.52 14.35 -5.05
CA GLU A 31 1.43 15.43 -4.67
C GLU A 31 2.04 15.19 -3.28
N LEU A 32 1.21 14.74 -2.32
CA LEU A 32 1.68 14.42 -0.98
C LEU A 32 2.68 13.26 -0.99
N ILE A 33 2.44 12.21 -1.78
CA ILE A 33 3.37 11.08 -1.94
C ILE A 33 4.73 11.58 -2.43
N VAL A 34 4.76 12.41 -3.48
CA VAL A 34 6.01 12.97 -4.04
C VAL A 34 6.74 13.81 -2.99
N LYS A 35 6.04 14.73 -2.33
CA LYS A 35 6.62 15.61 -1.32
C LYS A 35 7.22 14.83 -0.14
N LEU A 36 6.52 13.81 0.34
CA LEU A 36 7.01 12.96 1.43
C LEU A 36 8.21 12.11 0.98
N HIS A 37 8.19 11.63 -0.26
CA HIS A 37 9.33 10.92 -0.84
C HIS A 37 10.57 11.83 -0.93
N GLU A 38 10.44 13.08 -1.36
CA GLU A 38 11.56 14.03 -1.38
C GLU A 38 12.09 14.37 0.02
N THR A 39 11.21 14.42 1.02
CA THR A 39 11.57 14.85 2.39
C THR A 39 12.16 13.71 3.23
N ILE A 40 11.65 12.49 3.06
CA ILE A 40 11.91 11.34 3.95
C ILE A 40 12.44 10.12 3.17
N GLY A 41 12.20 10.07 1.86
CA GLY A 41 12.72 9.01 0.99
C GLY A 41 14.22 9.19 0.77
N SER A 42 14.93 8.06 0.86
CA SER A 42 16.33 7.97 0.42
C SER A 42 16.43 7.85 -1.09
#